data_AF-A0A816N768-F1
#
_entry.id   AF-A0A816N768-F1
#
_cell.length_a   1.000
_cell.length_b   1.000
_cell.length_c   1.000
_cell.angle_alpha   90.00
_cell.angle_beta   90.00
_cell.angle_gamma   90.00
#
_symmetry.space_group_name_H-M   'P 1'
#
loop_
_entity.id
_entity.type
_entity.pdbx_description
1 polymer ?
#
loop_
_entity_poly.entity_id
_entity_poly.type
_entity_poly.pdbx_seq_one_letter_code
_entity_poly.pdbx_strand_id
1 'polypeptide(L)'
;MKDRCDYDCNAIRSLYVCAKGLVVTAVVLCVQRGLLDYSTPVRKYWFEYGQYGKENTTVADMVSTSCWIAIPFELVLNWTAIVHILEQRKPEWSPGTAYGYHG
;
A
#
# COMPACT_ATOMS: atom_id res chain seq x y z
N MET A 1 40.88 -13.77 -5.03
CA MET A 1 40.44 -12.48 -4.44
C MET A 1 39.18 -12.11 -5.22
N LYS A 2 37.99 -12.09 -4.60
CA LYS A 2 36.73 -11.82 -5.34
C LYS A 2 36.74 -10.36 -5.82
N ASP A 3 36.51 -10.17 -7.11
CA ASP A 3 36.21 -8.86 -7.72
C ASP A 3 35.10 -8.19 -6.91
N ARG A 4 35.45 -7.08 -6.24
CA ARG A 4 34.44 -6.21 -5.66
C ARG A 4 33.79 -5.45 -6.81
N CYS A 5 32.47 -5.44 -6.84
CA CYS A 5 31.73 -4.60 -7.76
C CYS A 5 32.01 -3.15 -7.36
N ASP A 6 32.76 -2.43 -8.21
CA ASP A 6 33.06 -1.01 -8.04
C ASP A 6 31.84 -0.20 -8.49
N TYR A 7 31.00 0.19 -7.53
CA TYR A 7 29.90 1.11 -7.78
C TYR A 7 30.44 2.53 -7.81
N ASP A 8 30.17 3.29 -8.86
CA ASP A 8 30.38 4.74 -8.85
C ASP A 8 29.32 5.45 -7.99
N CYS A 9 29.56 6.71 -7.62
CA CYS A 9 28.70 7.49 -6.73
C CYS A 9 27.30 7.82 -7.29
N ASN A 10 27.05 7.54 -8.57
CA ASN A 10 25.78 7.74 -9.26
C ASN A 10 25.06 6.42 -9.59
N ALA A 11 25.60 5.27 -9.20
CA ALA A 11 25.00 3.98 -9.49
C ALA A 11 23.60 3.86 -8.86
N ILE A 12 22.58 3.70 -9.72
CA ILE A 12 21.18 3.53 -9.29
C ILE A 12 20.91 2.04 -9.01
N ARG A 13 20.19 1.76 -7.92
CA ARG A 13 19.76 0.40 -7.55
C ARG A 13 18.31 0.36 -7.10
N SER A 14 17.68 -0.79 -7.31
CA SER A 14 16.33 -1.03 -6.83
C SER A 14 16.29 -0.96 -5.31
N LEU A 15 15.32 -0.22 -4.78
CA LEU A 15 15.06 -0.14 -3.35
C LEU A 15 14.21 -1.32 -2.86
N TYR A 16 13.69 -2.16 -3.76
CA TYR A 16 12.79 -3.26 -3.43
C TYR A 16 11.72 -2.80 -2.42
N VAL A 17 11.61 -3.50 -1.30
CA VAL A 17 10.63 -3.23 -0.24
C VAL A 17 10.86 -1.90 0.48
N CYS A 18 12.07 -1.33 0.44
CA CYS A 18 12.34 -0.02 1.04
C CYS A 18 11.57 1.11 0.33
N ALA A 19 11.14 0.91 -0.92
CA ALA A 19 10.28 1.86 -1.62
C ALA A 19 8.95 2.11 -0.88
N LYS A 20 8.47 1.16 -0.06
CA LYS A 20 7.27 1.34 0.77
C LYS A 20 7.41 2.49 1.76
N GLY A 21 8.63 2.74 2.29
CA GLY A 21 8.90 3.88 3.17
C GLY A 21 8.70 5.23 2.49
N LEU A 22 8.99 5.33 1.19
CA LEU A 22 8.75 6.54 0.40
C LEU A 22 7.25 6.79 0.23
N VAL A 23 6.46 5.73 0.00
CA VAL A 23 4.99 5.82 -0.08
C VAL A 23 4.40 6.29 1.25
N VAL A 24 4.85 5.72 2.38
CA VAL A 24 4.41 6.15 3.72
C VAL A 24 4.77 7.63 3.95
N THR A 25 5.96 8.06 3.54
CA THR A 25 6.38 9.47 3.64
C THR A 25 5.44 10.39 2.85
N ALA A 26 5.03 9.99 1.65
CA ALA A 26 4.06 10.76 0.86
C ALA A 26 2.71 10.88 1.58
N VAL A 27 2.23 9.80 2.22
CA VAL A 27 0.99 9.84 3.03
C VAL A 27 1.14 10.80 4.21
N VAL A 28 2.27 10.75 4.94
CA VAL A 28 2.55 11.68 6.05
C VAL A 28 2.50 13.14 5.58
N LEU A 29 3.10 13.46 4.42
CA LEU A 29 3.06 14.81 3.86
C LEU A 29 1.63 15.24 3.48
N CYS A 30 0.83 14.34 2.94
CA CYS A 30 -0.59 14.61 2.67
C CYS A 30 -1.37 14.89 3.96
N VAL A 31 -1.12 14.13 5.03
CA VAL A 31 -1.73 14.37 6.35
C VAL A 31 -1.31 15.72 6.93
N GLN A 32 -0.02 16.04 6.89
CA GLN A 32 0.50 17.34 7.34
C GLN A 32 -0.13 18.53 6.60
N ARG A 33 -0.50 18.33 5.33
CA ARG A 33 -1.14 19.35 4.49
C ARG A 33 -2.67 19.37 4.62
N GLY A 34 -3.26 18.50 5.46
CA GLY A 34 -4.71 18.38 5.61
C GLY A 34 -5.43 17.75 4.41
N LEU A 35 -4.69 17.09 3.51
CA LEU A 35 -5.25 16.39 2.34
C LEU A 35 -5.72 14.97 2.68
N LEU A 36 -5.15 14.38 3.73
CA LEU A 36 -5.54 13.09 4.29
C LEU A 36 -5.69 13.21 5.82
N ASP A 37 -6.40 12.27 6.40
CA ASP A 37 -6.53 12.13 7.85
C ASP A 37 -6.54 10.62 8.19
N TYR A 38 -5.74 10.23 9.17
CA TYR A 38 -5.54 8.82 9.53
C TYR A 38 -6.80 8.12 10.01
N SER A 39 -7.70 8.84 10.69
CA SER A 39 -8.96 8.29 11.21
C SER A 39 -10.07 8.25 10.16
N THR A 40 -9.87 8.91 9.02
CA THR A 40 -10.88 9.00 7.98
C THR A 40 -11.02 7.67 7.24
N PRO A 41 -12.27 7.19 7.01
CA PRO A 41 -12.50 6.03 6.15
C PRO A 41 -11.98 6.26 4.73
N VAL A 42 -11.25 5.28 4.19
CA VAL A 42 -10.67 5.33 2.83
C VAL A 42 -11.72 5.64 1.77
N ARG A 43 -12.95 5.14 1.97
CA ARG A 43 -14.09 5.39 1.07
C ARG A 43 -14.44 6.86 0.84
N LYS A 44 -13.97 7.78 1.69
CA LYS A 44 -14.12 9.22 1.45
C LYS A 44 -13.22 9.72 0.31
N TYR A 45 -12.09 9.04 0.08
CA TYR A 45 -11.12 9.37 -0.98
C TYR A 45 -11.25 8.43 -2.18
N TRP A 46 -11.64 7.18 -1.94
CA TRP A 46 -11.80 6.14 -2.95
C TRP A 46 -13.06 5.32 -2.67
N PHE A 47 -14.19 5.78 -3.21
CA PHE A 47 -15.52 5.28 -2.87
C PHE A 47 -15.70 3.79 -3.19
N GLU A 48 -15.17 3.36 -4.33
CA GLU A 48 -15.24 2.00 -4.86
C GLU A 48 -14.49 0.99 -3.98
N TYR A 49 -13.43 1.42 -3.27
CA TYR A 49 -12.78 0.57 -2.28
C TYR A 49 -13.69 0.27 -1.09
N GLY A 50 -14.59 1.18 -0.73
CA GLY A 50 -15.45 1.07 0.46
C GLY A 50 -16.51 -0.04 0.44
N GLN A 51 -16.41 -1.00 -0.46
CA GLN A 51 -17.39 -2.06 -0.68
C GLN A 51 -16.92 -3.39 -0.04
N TYR A 52 -17.82 -4.37 0.06
CA TYR A 52 -17.51 -5.74 0.47
C TYR A 52 -16.87 -5.85 1.87
N GLY A 53 -17.39 -5.12 2.87
CA GLY A 53 -16.90 -5.19 4.25
C GLY A 53 -15.70 -4.28 4.56
N LYS A 54 -15.40 -3.34 3.65
CA LYS A 54 -14.29 -2.39 3.76
C LYS A 54 -14.75 -0.97 4.09
N GLU A 55 -16.04 -0.78 4.38
CA GLU A 55 -16.71 0.51 4.54
C GLU A 55 -16.06 1.37 5.64
N ASN A 56 -15.51 0.72 6.66
CA ASN A 56 -14.91 1.35 7.84
C ASN A 56 -13.37 1.30 7.84
N THR A 57 -12.74 0.78 6.79
CA THR A 57 -11.27 0.77 6.68
C THR A 57 -10.75 2.21 6.70
N THR A 58 -9.87 2.52 7.65
CA THR A 58 -9.29 3.86 7.80
C THR A 58 -8.00 4.00 7.00
N VAL A 59 -7.54 5.24 6.81
CA VAL A 59 -6.20 5.50 6.23
C VAL A 59 -5.10 4.88 7.10
N ALA A 60 -5.26 4.87 8.43
CA ALA A 60 -4.33 4.19 9.33
C ALA A 60 -4.27 2.67 9.07
N ASP A 61 -5.40 2.02 8.80
CA ASP A 61 -5.44 0.59 8.50
C ASP A 61 -4.65 0.25 7.22
N MET A 62 -4.79 1.07 6.18
CA MET A 62 -4.02 0.92 4.94
C MET A 62 -2.51 1.10 5.16
N VAL A 63 -2.11 2.15 5.86
CA VAL A 63 -0.68 2.44 6.11
C VAL A 63 -0.05 1.39 7.03
N SER A 64 -0.82 0.85 7.98
CA SER A 64 -0.38 -0.15 8.94
C SER A 64 -0.45 -1.59 8.41
N THR A 65 -0.89 -1.79 7.16
CA THR A 65 -1.01 -3.13 6.54
C THR A 65 -2.02 -4.06 7.23
N SER A 66 -3.08 -3.48 7.80
CA SER A 66 -4.08 -4.22 8.57
C SER A 66 -5.35 -4.60 7.77
N CYS A 67 -5.41 -4.24 6.48
CA CYS A 67 -6.56 -4.47 5.58
C CYS A 67 -6.19 -5.29 4.33
N TRP A 68 -5.52 -6.42 4.52
CA TRP A 68 -4.89 -7.21 3.46
C TRP A 68 -5.89 -7.84 2.48
N ILE A 69 -5.54 -7.80 1.19
CA ILE A 69 -6.23 -8.47 0.08
C ILE A 69 -5.16 -9.14 -0.78
N ALA A 70 -5.31 -10.45 -1.06
CA ALA A 70 -4.38 -11.17 -1.91
C ALA A 70 -4.50 -10.73 -3.39
N ILE A 71 -3.37 -10.37 -3.99
CA ILE A 71 -3.24 -9.98 -5.40
C ILE A 71 -2.46 -11.07 -6.15
N PRO A 72 -2.95 -11.56 -7.31
CA PRO A 72 -2.21 -12.51 -8.13
C PRO A 72 -0.92 -11.88 -8.69
N PHE A 73 0.19 -12.63 -8.62
CA PHE A 73 1.51 -12.12 -9.00
C PHE A 73 1.59 -11.73 -10.48
N GLU A 74 0.90 -12.45 -11.35
CA GLU A 74 0.84 -12.18 -12.79
C GLU A 74 0.18 -10.83 -13.14
N LEU A 75 -0.53 -10.21 -12.20
CA LEU A 75 -1.21 -8.94 -12.38
C LEU A 75 -0.47 -7.75 -11.76
N VAL A 76 0.68 -7.92 -11.08
CA VAL A 76 1.33 -6.86 -10.27
C VAL A 76 1.77 -5.63 -11.07
N LEU A 77 1.90 -5.75 -12.39
CA LEU A 77 2.21 -4.64 -13.30
C LEU A 77 0.97 -4.03 -13.96
N ASN A 78 -0.21 -4.62 -13.79
CA ASN A 78 -1.47 -4.14 -14.35
C ASN A 78 -2.25 -3.35 -13.29
N TRP A 79 -1.98 -2.04 -13.24
CA TRP A 79 -2.63 -1.11 -12.32
C TRP A 79 -4.16 -1.26 -12.29
N THR A 80 -4.80 -1.21 -13.46
CA THR A 80 -6.27 -1.26 -13.57
C THR A 80 -6.83 -2.56 -13.01
N ALA A 81 -6.19 -3.70 -13.30
CA ALA A 81 -6.62 -5.00 -12.76
C ALA A 81 -6.46 -5.06 -11.23
N ILE A 82 -5.36 -4.54 -10.69
CA ILE A 82 -5.13 -4.51 -9.24
C ILE A 82 -6.17 -3.63 -8.54
N VAL A 83 -6.39 -2.42 -9.04
CA VAL A 83 -7.40 -1.49 -8.50
C VAL A 83 -8.77 -2.17 -8.43
N HIS A 84 -9.18 -2.83 -9.52
CA HIS A 84 -10.46 -3.54 -9.57
C HIS A 84 -10.55 -4.68 -8.55
N ILE A 85 -9.46 -5.45 -8.39
CA ILE A 85 -9.37 -6.51 -7.37
C ILE A 85 -9.53 -5.92 -5.96
N LEU A 86 -8.86 -4.82 -5.67
CA LEU A 86 -8.93 -4.16 -4.37
C LEU A 86 -10.35 -3.63 -4.07
N GLU A 87 -11.05 -3.11 -5.07
CA GLU A 87 -12.43 -2.64 -4.93
C GLU A 87 -13.39 -3.79 -4.64
N GLN A 88 -13.28 -4.89 -5.39
CA GLN A 88 -14.30 -5.93 -5.44
C GLN A 88 -14.09 -7.11 -4.48
N ARG A 89 -12.92 -7.23 -3.84
CA ARG A 89 -12.66 -8.34 -2.92
C ARG A 89 -12.85 -7.93 -1.46
N LYS A 90 -13.28 -8.91 -0.67
CA LYS A 90 -13.26 -8.83 0.79
C LYS A 90 -11.81 -8.99 1.28
N PRO A 91 -11.40 -8.28 2.33
CA PRO A 91 -10.12 -8.54 2.99
C PRO A 91 -10.07 -9.95 3.57
N GLU A 92 -8.87 -10.51 3.71
CA GLU A 92 -8.66 -11.83 4.30
C GLU A 92 -9.08 -11.88 5.80
N TRP A 93 -9.09 -10.72 6.46
CA TRP A 93 -9.57 -10.53 7.83
C TRP A 93 -10.19 -9.15 8.00
N SER A 94 -10.96 -8.94 9.07
CA SER A 94 -11.53 -7.62 9.36
C SER A 94 -10.43 -6.55 9.49
N PRO A 95 -10.54 -5.41 8.78
CA PRO A 95 -9.54 -4.34 8.88
C PRO A 95 -9.23 -3.96 10.33
N GLY A 96 -7.94 -3.81 10.65
CA GLY A 96 -7.48 -3.46 12.00
C GLY A 96 -7.37 -4.63 12.99
N THR A 97 -7.84 -5.84 12.65
CA THR A 97 -7.80 -6.98 13.59
C THR A 97 -6.58 -7.90 13.44
N ALA A 98 -5.88 -7.84 12.32
CA ALA A 98 -4.63 -8.58 12.07
C ALA A 98 -3.76 -7.83 11.06
N TYR A 99 -2.51 -8.28 10.90
CA TYR A 99 -1.52 -7.67 10.02
C TYR A 99 -0.98 -8.69 9.02
N GLY A 100 -0.76 -8.23 7.79
CA GLY A 100 -0.21 -9.03 6.70
C GLY A 100 0.90 -8.26 6.03
N TYR A 101 2.03 -8.92 5.77
CA TYR A 101 3.09 -8.26 5.01
C TYR A 101 2.67 -8.12 3.55
N HIS A 102 2.53 -6.87 3.06
CA HIS A 102 2.48 -6.64 1.62
C HIS A 102 3.88 -6.90 1.07
N GLY A 103 4.09 -8.05 0.43
CA GLY A 103 5.27 -8.38 -0.38
C GLY A 103 5.36 -7.46 -1.57
#